data_AF-A0A3M6UG75-F1
#
_entry.id   AF-A0A3M6UG75-F1
#
_cell.length_a   1.000
_cell.length_b   1.000
_cell.length_c   1.000
_cell.angle_alpha   90.00
_cell.angle_beta   90.00
_cell.angle_gamma   90.00
#
_symmetry.space_group_name_H-M   'P 1'
#
loop_
_entity.id
_entity.type
_entity.pdbx_description
1 polymer ?
#
loop_
_entity_poly.entity_id
_entity_poly.type
_entity_poly.pdbx_seq_one_letter_code
_entity_poly.pdbx_strand_id
1 'polypeptide(L)'
;MATEDENSIQERYGEYRNSKTALVLGVRMPPFYVKGFKDFIENFQTRHDDVFIVGFPRSGTTWLQEVTWQICNDGEVSQVPIGHRVQFFDEAKFPHTTQPDITTRPSPRLMKTHQPFPTIPKGTCKESRCKYIYVARNPLDAVVSFYNFESKMAPMTDYSGPFEFFADMFIKGQVYWGSWAKHVLGWWRHRDDENVLFLKYEDMKKDLPSQIRLLTKFLGKSLTEGMIDRIAQQCTFDAMKNNSSAYWMMTRDGELPNFLRKGQIGGWKDYFTPQLIQRFEKEVLSRLDGSGLQFDLGQ
;
A
#
# COMPACT_ATOMS: atom_id res chain seq x y z
N MET A 1 -15.67 -20.60 5.69
CA MET A 1 -14.51 -21.19 6.42
C MET A 1 -13.45 -21.51 5.38
N ALA A 2 -12.43 -20.65 5.24
CA ALA A 2 -11.30 -20.89 4.35
C ALA A 2 -10.62 -22.21 4.76
N THR A 3 -10.33 -23.10 3.81
CA THR A 3 -9.48 -24.26 4.06
C THR A 3 -8.14 -23.71 4.59
N GLU A 4 -7.83 -23.95 5.86
CA GLU A 4 -6.59 -23.52 6.49
C GLU A 4 -5.42 -24.06 5.66
N ASP A 5 -4.58 -23.14 5.18
CA ASP A 5 -3.34 -23.50 4.50
C ASP A 5 -2.38 -24.06 5.56
N GLU A 6 -1.84 -25.27 5.33
CA GLU A 6 -0.99 -26.01 6.29
C GLU A 6 0.28 -25.25 6.71
N ASN A 7 0.58 -24.12 6.05
CA ASN A 7 1.73 -23.26 6.31
C ASN A 7 1.42 -21.94 7.05
N SER A 8 0.23 -21.80 7.64
CA SER A 8 -0.08 -20.60 8.43
C SER A 8 0.67 -20.58 9.77
N ILE A 9 1.35 -19.47 10.04
CA ILE A 9 2.10 -19.16 11.25
C ILE A 9 1.28 -18.14 12.05
N GLN A 10 0.89 -18.51 13.26
CA GLN A 10 0.31 -17.61 14.25
C GLN A 10 1.00 -17.84 15.60
N GLU A 11 1.44 -16.76 16.22
CA GLU A 11 2.18 -16.78 17.48
C GLU A 11 1.35 -16.12 18.58
N ARG A 12 1.38 -16.71 19.76
CA ARG A 12 0.77 -16.16 20.98
C ARG A 12 1.86 -15.54 21.85
N TYR A 13 1.62 -14.32 22.30
CA TYR A 13 2.50 -13.55 23.17
C TYR A 13 1.73 -13.19 24.44
N GLY A 14 1.85 -14.03 25.47
CA GLY A 14 1.03 -13.91 26.68
C GLY A 14 -0.46 -14.11 26.35
N GLU A 15 -1.28 -13.10 26.60
CA GLU A 15 -2.71 -13.10 26.30
C GLU A 15 -3.04 -12.71 24.85
N TYR A 16 -2.11 -12.05 24.14
CA TYR A 16 -2.35 -11.55 22.78
C TYR A 16 -1.93 -12.55 21.71
N ARG A 17 -2.61 -12.49 20.57
CA ARG A 17 -2.25 -13.20 19.35
C ARG A 17 -1.89 -12.20 18.27
N ASN A 18 -0.84 -12.51 17.50
CA ASN A 18 -0.59 -11.80 16.26
C ASN A 18 -1.56 -12.24 15.16
N SER A 19 -1.56 -11.49 14.07
CA SER A 19 -2.32 -11.87 12.88
C SER A 19 -1.79 -13.20 12.33
N LYS A 20 -2.67 -14.11 11.93
CA LYS A 20 -2.27 -15.32 11.18
C LYS A 20 -1.53 -14.90 9.91
N THR A 21 -0.40 -15.51 9.62
CA THR A 21 0.46 -15.13 8.48
C THR A 21 1.00 -16.35 7.74
N ALA A 22 1.43 -16.19 6.50
CA ALA A 22 2.19 -17.21 5.78
C ALA A 22 3.29 -16.53 4.95
N LEU A 23 4.28 -17.28 4.49
CA LEU A 23 5.39 -16.75 3.69
C LEU A 23 5.19 -17.02 2.20
N VAL A 24 5.26 -15.97 1.39
CA VAL A 24 5.33 -16.07 -0.08
C VAL A 24 6.61 -15.37 -0.52
N LEU A 25 7.56 -16.11 -1.12
CA LEU A 25 8.86 -15.57 -1.51
C LEU A 25 9.61 -14.87 -0.36
N GLY A 26 9.47 -15.40 0.86
CA GLY A 26 10.05 -14.81 2.08
C GLY A 26 9.31 -13.58 2.62
N VAL A 27 8.20 -13.17 2.02
CA VAL A 27 7.36 -12.05 2.46
C VAL A 27 6.21 -12.56 3.33
N ARG A 28 6.03 -11.97 4.51
CA ARG A 28 4.92 -12.27 5.42
C ARG A 28 3.61 -11.75 4.82
N MET A 29 2.64 -12.60 4.57
CA MET A 29 1.37 -12.24 3.93
C MET A 29 0.18 -12.82 4.70
N PRO A 30 -1.04 -12.26 4.52
CA PRO A 30 -2.25 -12.90 5.00
C PRO A 30 -2.43 -14.29 4.36
N PRO A 31 -2.70 -15.36 5.14
CA PRO A 31 -2.76 -16.74 4.64
C PRO A 31 -3.78 -16.94 3.53
N PHE A 32 -4.90 -16.21 3.57
CA PHE A 32 -5.95 -16.32 2.58
C PHE A 32 -5.53 -15.83 1.18
N TYR A 33 -4.39 -15.15 1.02
CA TYR A 33 -3.85 -14.75 -0.28
C TYR A 33 -2.83 -15.73 -0.88
N VAL A 34 -2.29 -16.69 -0.12
CA VAL A 34 -1.03 -17.33 -0.51
C VAL A 34 -1.18 -18.45 -1.54
N LYS A 35 -2.34 -19.12 -1.57
CA LYS A 35 -2.57 -20.28 -2.44
C LYS A 35 -2.38 -19.94 -3.92
N GLY A 36 -1.34 -20.51 -4.54
CA GLY A 36 -0.99 -20.29 -5.95
C GLY A 36 -0.43 -18.88 -6.25
N PHE A 37 -0.24 -18.03 -5.25
CA PHE A 37 0.21 -16.65 -5.46
C PHE A 37 1.71 -16.55 -5.75
N LYS A 38 2.53 -17.45 -5.17
CA LYS A 38 3.96 -17.57 -5.53
C LYS A 38 4.12 -17.79 -7.03
N ASP A 39 3.50 -18.84 -7.57
CA ASP A 39 3.58 -19.19 -8.98
C ASP A 39 2.99 -18.08 -9.86
N PHE A 40 1.93 -17.41 -9.38
CA PHE A 40 1.36 -16.26 -10.06
C PHE A 40 2.36 -15.10 -10.18
N ILE A 41 3.07 -14.73 -9.11
CA ILE A 41 4.11 -13.69 -9.15
C ILE A 41 5.21 -14.06 -10.15
N GLU A 42 5.76 -15.28 -10.03
CA GLU A 42 6.92 -15.71 -10.81
C GLU A 42 6.62 -15.80 -12.31
N ASN A 43 5.38 -16.10 -12.67
CA ASN A 43 4.96 -16.26 -14.07
C ASN A 43 4.16 -15.06 -14.61
N PHE A 44 3.94 -14.00 -13.82
CA PHE A 44 3.14 -12.85 -14.26
C PHE A 44 3.83 -12.11 -15.40
N GLN A 45 3.16 -12.05 -16.55
CA GLN A 45 3.66 -11.34 -17.72
C GLN A 45 3.28 -9.85 -17.62
N THR A 46 4.28 -9.00 -17.38
CA THR A 46 4.13 -7.55 -17.42
C THR A 46 4.07 -7.05 -18.86
N ARG A 47 3.39 -5.93 -19.07
CA ARG A 47 3.30 -5.19 -20.34
C ARG A 47 4.01 -3.84 -20.17
N HIS A 48 4.55 -3.29 -21.26
CA HIS A 48 5.25 -1.99 -21.22
C HIS A 48 4.41 -0.84 -20.65
N ASP A 49 3.08 -0.92 -20.75
CA ASP A 49 2.14 0.11 -20.31
C ASP A 49 1.43 -0.22 -18.99
N ASP A 50 1.83 -1.31 -18.32
CA ASP A 50 1.39 -1.58 -16.96
C ASP A 50 1.94 -0.54 -15.97
N VAL A 51 1.13 -0.21 -14.97
CA VAL A 51 1.51 0.65 -13.87
C VAL A 51 1.18 -0.02 -12.54
N PHE A 52 2.22 -0.24 -11.74
CA PHE A 52 2.10 -0.73 -10.37
C PHE A 52 2.18 0.42 -9.38
N ILE A 53 1.13 0.57 -8.57
CA ILE A 53 1.07 1.46 -7.43
C ILE A 53 1.46 0.67 -6.19
N VAL A 54 2.60 1.02 -5.63
CA VAL A 54 3.24 0.26 -4.57
C VAL A 54 3.36 1.12 -3.32
N GLY A 55 3.27 0.50 -2.16
CA GLY A 55 3.61 1.15 -0.91
C GLY A 55 3.57 0.12 0.20
N PHE A 56 4.34 0.35 1.26
CA PHE A 56 4.10 -0.41 2.49
C PHE A 56 2.65 -0.15 2.94
N PRO A 57 1.93 -1.14 3.52
CA PRO A 57 0.55 -0.95 3.95
C PRO A 57 0.34 0.36 4.69
N ARG A 58 -0.77 1.03 4.37
CA ARG A 58 -1.20 2.28 5.03
C ARG A 58 -0.31 3.50 4.81
N SER A 59 0.51 3.48 3.75
CA SER A 59 1.34 4.62 3.32
C SER A 59 0.65 5.57 2.35
N GLY A 60 -0.65 5.40 2.07
CA GLY A 60 -1.39 6.27 1.15
C GLY A 60 -1.72 5.67 -0.22
N THR A 61 -1.56 4.35 -0.40
CA THR A 61 -1.83 3.68 -1.68
C THR A 61 -3.26 3.90 -2.19
N THR A 62 -4.29 3.97 -1.35
CA THR A 62 -5.67 4.27 -1.80
C THR A 62 -5.78 5.66 -2.42
N TRP A 63 -5.11 6.64 -1.84
CA TRP A 63 -5.10 8.00 -2.36
C TRP A 63 -4.33 8.09 -3.67
N LEU A 64 -3.16 7.45 -3.73
CA LEU A 64 -2.36 7.39 -4.95
C LEU A 64 -3.08 6.61 -6.08
N GLN A 65 -3.82 5.55 -5.75
CA GLN A 65 -4.68 4.84 -6.71
C GLN A 65 -5.72 5.78 -7.32
N GLU A 66 -6.41 6.57 -6.48
CA GLU A 66 -7.41 7.53 -6.96
C GLU A 66 -6.78 8.57 -7.89
N VAL A 67 -5.72 9.24 -7.43
CA VAL A 67 -5.01 10.27 -8.21
C VAL A 67 -4.52 9.71 -9.55
N THR A 68 -3.87 8.54 -9.53
CA THR A 68 -3.34 7.91 -10.75
C THR A 68 -4.46 7.49 -11.69
N TRP A 69 -5.56 6.96 -11.16
CA TRP A 69 -6.71 6.57 -11.97
C TRP A 69 -7.34 7.79 -12.64
N GLN A 70 -7.53 8.91 -11.92
CA GLN A 70 -8.06 10.14 -12.50
C GLN A 70 -7.12 10.74 -13.57
N ILE A 71 -5.79 10.69 -13.36
CA ILE A 71 -4.81 11.10 -14.38
C ILE A 71 -4.96 10.28 -15.67
N CYS A 72 -5.17 8.97 -15.54
CA CYS A 72 -5.32 8.07 -16.68
C CYS A 72 -6.68 8.19 -17.39
N ASN A 73 -7.67 8.81 -16.74
CA ASN A 73 -9.06 8.94 -17.21
C ASN A 73 -9.51 10.41 -17.18
N ASP A 74 -8.62 11.35 -17.53
CA ASP A 74 -8.95 12.76 -17.79
C ASP A 74 -9.79 13.46 -16.70
N GLY A 75 -9.50 13.17 -15.42
CA GLY A 75 -10.16 13.79 -14.27
C GLY A 75 -11.60 13.31 -13.98
N GLU A 76 -11.99 12.18 -14.59
CA GLU A 76 -13.23 11.47 -14.28
C GLU A 76 -13.29 11.09 -12.80
N VAL A 77 -14.49 11.09 -12.21
CA VAL A 77 -14.72 10.59 -10.85
C VAL A 77 -15.68 9.41 -10.94
N SER A 78 -15.27 8.28 -10.40
CA SER A 78 -16.05 7.06 -10.49
C SER A 78 -16.63 6.64 -9.14
N GLN A 79 -17.85 6.11 -9.19
CA GLN A 79 -18.50 5.42 -8.08
C GLN A 79 -18.12 3.93 -8.02
N VAL A 80 -17.44 3.42 -9.05
CA VAL A 80 -17.00 2.03 -9.11
C VAL A 80 -15.97 1.80 -7.98
N PRO A 81 -16.10 0.70 -7.21
CA PRO A 81 -15.16 0.39 -6.14
C PRO A 81 -13.70 0.42 -6.62
N ILE A 82 -12.80 0.97 -5.81
CA ILE A 82 -11.40 1.18 -6.20
C ILE A 82 -10.73 -0.11 -6.68
N GLY A 83 -11.03 -1.26 -6.06
CA GLY A 83 -10.49 -2.57 -6.48
C GLY A 83 -10.90 -3.02 -7.89
N HIS A 84 -11.99 -2.47 -8.45
CA HIS A 84 -12.43 -2.76 -9.82
C HIS A 84 -11.81 -1.78 -10.84
N ARG A 85 -11.32 -0.64 -10.35
CA ARG A 85 -10.62 0.40 -11.13
C ARG A 85 -9.11 0.20 -11.18
N VAL A 86 -8.52 -0.07 -10.01
CA VAL A 86 -7.11 -0.36 -9.80
C VAL A 86 -7.02 -1.65 -8.97
N GLN A 87 -6.64 -2.75 -9.63
CA GLN A 87 -6.74 -4.06 -9.02
C GLN A 87 -5.67 -4.31 -7.98
N PHE A 88 -6.05 -4.89 -6.84
CA PHE A 88 -5.08 -5.34 -5.84
C PHE A 88 -4.44 -6.65 -6.33
N PHE A 89 -3.23 -6.54 -6.86
CA PHE A 89 -2.44 -7.64 -7.39
C PHE A 89 -2.28 -8.80 -6.40
N ASP A 90 -2.12 -8.50 -5.10
CA ASP A 90 -1.91 -9.52 -4.07
C ASP A 90 -3.14 -10.39 -3.82
N GLU A 91 -4.31 -10.02 -4.35
CA GLU A 91 -5.56 -10.80 -4.30
C GLU A 91 -5.85 -11.57 -5.58
N ALA A 92 -4.97 -11.53 -6.58
CA ALA A 92 -5.26 -12.11 -7.90
C ALA A 92 -5.59 -13.61 -7.85
N LYS A 93 -5.13 -14.32 -6.81
CA LYS A 93 -5.44 -15.74 -6.58
C LYS A 93 -6.31 -15.99 -5.35
N PHE A 94 -6.84 -14.94 -4.73
CA PHE A 94 -7.76 -15.07 -3.61
C PHE A 94 -9.10 -15.65 -4.11
N PRO A 95 -9.53 -16.83 -3.66
CA PRO A 95 -10.75 -17.47 -4.18
C PRO A 95 -12.03 -16.66 -3.98
N HIS A 96 -12.03 -15.75 -3.01
CA HIS A 96 -13.15 -14.90 -2.65
C HIS A 96 -13.01 -13.45 -3.16
N THR A 97 -12.07 -13.18 -4.06
CA THR A 97 -11.99 -11.86 -4.72
C THR A 97 -13.21 -11.62 -5.61
N THR A 98 -13.70 -10.39 -5.61
CA THR A 98 -14.71 -9.91 -6.58
C THR A 98 -14.07 -9.14 -7.74
N GLN A 99 -12.75 -8.95 -7.69
CA GLN A 99 -12.03 -8.22 -8.73
C GLN A 99 -12.02 -9.04 -10.02
N PRO A 100 -12.07 -8.38 -11.21
CA PRO A 100 -11.87 -9.08 -12.47
C PRO A 100 -10.52 -9.79 -12.50
N ASP A 101 -10.33 -10.75 -13.41
CA ASP A 101 -9.01 -11.33 -13.63
C ASP A 101 -8.06 -10.26 -14.20
N ILE A 102 -6.92 -10.04 -13.52
CA ILE A 102 -5.90 -9.06 -13.91
C ILE A 102 -5.28 -9.39 -15.27
N THR A 103 -5.22 -10.68 -15.62
CA THR A 103 -4.60 -11.16 -16.86
C THR A 103 -5.45 -10.88 -18.10
N THR A 104 -6.77 -10.76 -17.93
CA THR A 104 -7.72 -10.54 -19.03
C THR A 104 -8.04 -9.07 -19.28
N ARG A 105 -7.54 -8.16 -18.43
CA ARG A 105 -7.81 -6.73 -18.58
C ARG A 105 -7.16 -6.12 -19.82
N PRO A 106 -7.85 -5.15 -20.45
CA PRO A 106 -7.25 -4.34 -21.49
C PRO A 106 -6.10 -3.50 -20.92
N SER A 107 -5.16 -3.20 -21.80
CA SER A 107 -4.05 -2.28 -21.55
C SER A 107 -4.51 -0.82 -21.65
N PRO A 108 -3.96 0.11 -20.85
CA PRO A 108 -2.98 -0.10 -19.77
C PRO A 108 -3.63 -0.66 -18.49
N ARG A 109 -2.91 -1.54 -17.78
CA ARG A 109 -3.40 -2.08 -16.49
C ARG A 109 -2.87 -1.24 -15.34
N LEU A 110 -3.79 -0.70 -14.54
CA LEU A 110 -3.47 -0.10 -13.24
C LEU A 110 -3.64 -1.15 -12.15
N MET A 111 -2.56 -1.42 -11.42
CA MET A 111 -2.52 -2.41 -10.35
C MET A 111 -1.97 -1.77 -9.08
N LYS A 112 -2.46 -2.20 -7.93
CA LYS A 112 -1.91 -1.86 -6.62
C LYS A 112 -1.30 -3.11 -6.00
N THR A 113 -0.19 -2.97 -5.29
CA THR A 113 0.45 -4.07 -4.56
C THR A 113 1.16 -3.56 -3.32
N HIS A 114 1.40 -4.46 -2.37
CA HIS A 114 2.27 -4.23 -1.22
C HIS A 114 3.55 -5.07 -1.31
N GLN A 115 3.87 -5.65 -2.47
CA GLN A 115 5.09 -6.43 -2.65
C GLN A 115 6.36 -5.56 -2.52
N PRO A 116 7.38 -6.03 -1.77
CA PRO A 116 8.67 -5.37 -1.75
C PRO A 116 9.38 -5.48 -3.10
N PHE A 117 10.34 -4.58 -3.35
CA PHE A 117 11.05 -4.51 -4.62
C PHE A 117 11.61 -5.86 -5.11
N PRO A 118 12.21 -6.74 -4.27
CA PRO A 118 12.76 -8.00 -4.77
C PRO A 118 11.71 -8.95 -5.35
N THR A 119 10.49 -8.98 -4.81
CA THR A 119 9.48 -9.99 -5.13
C THR A 119 8.40 -9.52 -6.09
N ILE A 120 8.28 -8.21 -6.34
CA ILE A 120 7.31 -7.71 -7.34
C ILE A 120 7.66 -8.23 -8.74
N PRO A 121 6.67 -8.62 -9.59
CA PRO A 121 6.93 -8.98 -10.98
C PRO A 121 7.62 -7.85 -11.74
N LYS A 122 8.60 -8.21 -12.58
CA LYS A 122 9.36 -7.28 -13.42
C LYS A 122 9.45 -7.81 -14.83
N GLY A 123 9.36 -6.88 -15.79
CA GLY A 123 9.67 -7.19 -17.18
C GLY A 123 11.13 -7.62 -17.33
N THR A 124 11.36 -8.66 -18.11
CA THR A 124 12.70 -9.20 -18.39
C THR A 124 13.33 -8.61 -19.64
N CYS A 125 12.57 -7.84 -20.43
CA CYS A 125 13.02 -7.16 -21.64
C CYS A 125 12.41 -5.74 -21.76
N LYS A 126 12.86 -4.97 -22.74
CA LYS A 126 12.42 -3.58 -22.96
C LYS A 126 10.92 -3.49 -23.23
N GLU A 127 10.36 -4.46 -23.94
CA GLU A 127 8.96 -4.55 -24.35
C GLU A 127 8.02 -4.94 -23.20
N SER A 128 8.56 -5.46 -22.09
CA SER A 128 7.80 -5.83 -20.88
C SER A 128 8.09 -4.92 -19.69
N ARG A 129 8.96 -3.91 -19.86
CA ARG A 129 9.36 -2.98 -18.78
C ARG A 129 8.20 -2.04 -18.44
N CYS A 130 7.51 -2.35 -17.35
CA CYS A 130 6.40 -1.56 -16.80
C CYS A 130 6.89 -0.45 -15.86
N LYS A 131 5.95 0.38 -15.38
CA LYS A 131 6.20 1.49 -14.45
C LYS A 131 5.79 1.14 -13.02
N TYR A 132 6.55 1.63 -12.05
CA TYR A 132 6.26 1.50 -10.63
C TYR A 132 6.18 2.87 -9.97
N ILE A 133 5.10 3.14 -9.25
CA ILE A 133 4.92 4.35 -8.44
C ILE A 133 4.88 3.90 -6.98
N TYR A 134 5.95 4.17 -6.25
CA TYR A 134 6.06 3.85 -4.83
C TYR A 134 5.64 5.05 -3.97
N VAL A 135 4.79 4.84 -2.96
CA VAL A 135 4.50 5.83 -1.93
C VAL A 135 5.00 5.36 -0.56
N ALA A 136 5.89 6.16 0.03
CA ALA A 136 6.36 6.01 1.40
C ALA A 136 5.58 6.94 2.33
N ARG A 137 5.55 6.61 3.62
CA ARG A 137 4.97 7.45 4.67
C ARG A 137 5.82 7.34 5.92
N ASN A 138 5.87 8.39 6.73
CA ASN A 138 6.55 8.36 8.01
C ASN A 138 6.08 7.14 8.85
N PRO A 139 7.01 6.42 9.52
CA PRO A 139 6.70 5.14 10.12
C PRO A 139 5.77 5.25 11.33
N LEU A 140 5.74 6.40 12.02
CA LEU A 140 4.92 6.62 13.21
C LEU A 140 3.43 6.71 12.84
N ASP A 141 3.08 7.48 11.81
CA ASP A 141 1.70 7.51 11.31
C ASP A 141 1.33 6.20 10.57
N ALA A 142 2.30 5.59 9.87
CA ALA A 142 2.06 4.33 9.17
C ALA A 142 1.65 3.22 10.14
N VAL A 143 2.39 3.03 11.25
CA VAL A 143 2.07 1.99 12.25
C VAL A 143 0.72 2.23 12.92
N VAL A 144 0.37 3.47 13.26
CA VAL A 144 -0.93 3.79 13.85
C VAL A 144 -2.07 3.50 12.87
N SER A 145 -1.90 3.91 11.61
CA SER A 145 -2.88 3.62 10.56
C SER A 145 -3.02 2.12 10.29
N PHE A 146 -1.96 1.34 10.50
CA PHE A 146 -1.95 -0.11 10.32
C PHE A 146 -2.56 -0.84 11.50
N TYR A 147 -2.23 -0.47 12.73
CA TYR A 147 -2.93 -0.96 13.91
C TYR A 147 -4.45 -0.77 13.79
N ASN A 148 -4.91 0.45 13.50
CA ASN A 148 -6.34 0.72 13.36
C ASN A 148 -7.00 -0.06 12.22
N PHE A 149 -6.25 -0.40 11.17
CA PHE A 149 -6.75 -1.25 10.09
C PHE A 149 -6.85 -2.70 10.56
N GLU A 150 -5.77 -3.26 11.11
CA GLU A 150 -5.71 -4.63 11.63
C GLU A 150 -6.75 -4.87 12.74
N SER A 151 -6.96 -3.93 13.66
CA SER A 151 -8.01 -4.04 14.69
C SER A 151 -9.41 -4.19 14.09
N LYS A 152 -9.69 -3.53 12.96
CA LYS A 152 -10.97 -3.70 12.24
C LYS A 152 -11.03 -5.00 11.45
N MET A 153 -9.88 -5.52 11.03
CA MET A 153 -9.73 -6.78 10.32
C MET A 153 -9.60 -7.99 11.26
N ALA A 154 -9.59 -7.77 12.57
CA ALA A 154 -9.42 -8.79 13.60
C ALA A 154 -10.32 -10.03 13.42
N PRO A 155 -11.60 -9.92 12.98
CA PRO A 155 -12.42 -11.11 12.71
C PRO A 155 -11.87 -12.03 11.62
N MET A 156 -11.02 -11.52 10.72
CA MET A 156 -10.39 -12.27 9.64
C MET A 156 -8.92 -12.60 9.91
N THR A 157 -8.23 -11.77 10.69
CA THR A 157 -6.79 -11.93 10.95
C THR A 157 -6.47 -12.59 12.29
N ASP A 158 -7.46 -12.73 13.17
CA ASP A 158 -7.32 -13.20 14.56
C ASP A 158 -6.38 -12.33 15.44
N TYR A 159 -6.15 -11.08 15.03
CA TYR A 159 -5.41 -10.10 15.82
C TYR A 159 -6.19 -9.70 17.08
N SER A 160 -5.53 -9.68 18.25
CA SER A 160 -6.23 -9.40 19.53
C SER A 160 -5.49 -8.46 20.48
N GLY A 161 -4.41 -7.81 20.04
CA GLY A 161 -3.57 -6.99 20.94
C GLY A 161 -3.87 -5.49 20.94
N PRO A 162 -3.36 -4.74 21.94
CA PRO A 162 -3.40 -3.28 21.97
C PRO A 162 -2.35 -2.66 21.03
N PHE A 163 -2.34 -1.33 20.94
CA PHE A 163 -1.42 -0.61 20.04
C PHE A 163 0.05 -0.89 20.35
N GLU A 164 0.43 -0.96 21.61
CA GLU A 164 1.81 -1.18 22.06
C GLU A 164 2.34 -2.53 21.58
N PHE A 165 1.49 -3.55 21.61
CA PHE A 165 1.81 -4.87 21.07
C PHE A 165 1.97 -4.81 19.55
N PHE A 166 1.08 -4.11 18.84
CA PHE A 166 1.21 -3.91 17.40
C PHE A 166 2.50 -3.16 17.02
N ALA A 167 2.83 -2.12 17.78
CA ALA A 167 4.02 -1.31 17.58
C ALA A 167 5.30 -2.15 17.77
N ASP A 168 5.33 -3.03 18.76
CA ASP A 168 6.43 -3.99 18.96
C ASP A 168 6.58 -4.96 17.77
N MET A 169 5.48 -5.54 17.27
CA MET A 169 5.50 -6.38 16.06
C MET A 169 6.00 -5.61 14.85
N PHE A 170 5.59 -4.34 14.69
CA PHE A 170 6.01 -3.48 13.59
C PHE A 170 7.53 -3.22 13.64
N ILE A 171 8.07 -2.88 14.81
CA ILE A 171 9.51 -2.68 15.04
C ILE A 171 10.29 -3.95 14.66
N LYS A 172 9.79 -5.13 15.07
CA LYS A 172 10.40 -6.44 14.78
C LYS A 172 10.20 -6.90 13.33
N GLY A 173 9.39 -6.20 12.53
CA GLY A 173 9.04 -6.60 11.16
C GLY A 173 8.19 -7.87 11.08
N GLN A 174 7.38 -8.11 12.11
CA GLN A 174 6.47 -9.26 12.23
C GLN A 174 5.04 -8.97 11.76
N VAL A 175 4.79 -7.79 11.18
CA VAL A 175 3.52 -7.43 10.54
C VAL A 175 3.47 -7.91 9.08
N TYR A 176 2.29 -7.90 8.45
CA TYR A 176 2.20 -8.22 7.03
C TYR A 176 3.11 -7.32 6.18
N TRP A 177 3.68 -7.92 5.13
CA TRP A 177 4.74 -7.42 4.26
C TRP A 177 6.07 -7.12 4.97
N GLY A 178 6.20 -7.50 6.24
CA GLY A 178 7.46 -7.59 6.97
C GLY A 178 7.98 -6.27 7.53
N SER A 179 9.30 -6.09 7.49
CA SER A 179 9.96 -4.90 8.03
C SER A 179 9.73 -3.67 7.16
N TRP A 180 9.10 -2.64 7.73
CA TRP A 180 8.88 -1.36 7.06
C TRP A 180 10.17 -0.75 6.51
N ALA A 181 11.24 -0.71 7.31
CA ALA A 181 12.51 -0.12 6.88
C ALA A 181 13.14 -0.89 5.71
N LYS A 182 13.16 -2.24 5.76
CA LYS A 182 13.65 -3.06 4.64
C LYS A 182 12.81 -2.84 3.38
N HIS A 183 11.49 -2.73 3.54
CA HIS A 183 10.56 -2.51 2.43
C HIS A 183 10.80 -1.15 1.75
N VAL A 184 10.79 -0.07 2.52
CA VAL A 184 10.97 1.30 2.01
C VAL A 184 12.36 1.49 1.43
N LEU A 185 13.42 1.03 2.11
CA LEU A 185 14.79 1.13 1.58
C LEU A 185 15.01 0.28 0.34
N GLY A 186 14.29 -0.85 0.22
CA GLY A 186 14.25 -1.66 -0.98
C GLY A 186 13.86 -0.83 -2.19
N TRP A 187 12.76 -0.10 -2.10
CA TRP A 187 12.30 0.79 -3.16
C TRP A 187 13.13 2.06 -3.30
N TRP A 188 13.61 2.64 -2.19
CA TRP A 188 14.43 3.86 -2.20
C TRP A 188 15.76 3.70 -2.95
N ARG A 189 16.36 2.51 -2.91
CA ARG A 189 17.58 2.21 -3.68
C ARG A 189 17.38 2.26 -5.20
N HIS A 190 16.15 2.08 -5.66
CA HIS A 190 15.76 2.08 -7.07
C HIS A 190 15.02 3.35 -7.48
N ARG A 191 15.01 4.39 -6.63
CA ARG A 191 14.29 5.64 -6.90
C ARG A 191 14.77 6.39 -8.16
N ASP A 192 16.00 6.13 -8.57
CA ASP A 192 16.65 6.77 -9.72
C ASP A 192 16.52 5.89 -10.99
N ASP A 193 15.90 4.71 -10.89
CA ASP A 193 15.59 3.87 -12.06
C ASP A 193 14.51 4.55 -12.91
N GLU A 194 14.68 4.60 -14.24
CA GLU A 194 13.78 5.35 -15.15
C GLU A 194 12.30 4.96 -15.06
N ASN A 195 12.01 3.74 -14.60
CA ASN A 195 10.66 3.19 -14.49
C ASN A 195 10.17 3.10 -13.04
N VAL A 196 10.80 3.82 -12.10
CA VAL A 196 10.38 3.95 -10.71
C VAL A 196 10.17 5.43 -10.38
N LEU A 197 9.00 5.75 -9.83
CA LEU A 197 8.72 7.05 -9.23
C LEU A 197 8.52 6.85 -7.72
N PHE A 198 9.38 7.47 -6.92
CA PHE A 198 9.27 7.43 -5.47
C PHE A 198 8.63 8.71 -4.93
N LEU A 199 7.50 8.57 -4.26
CA LEU A 199 6.74 9.65 -3.63
C LEU A 199 6.70 9.46 -2.11
N LYS A 200 6.47 10.56 -1.39
CA LYS A 200 6.14 10.54 0.04
C LYS A 200 4.73 11.06 0.25
N TYR A 201 3.99 10.39 1.13
CA TYR A 201 2.64 10.79 1.53
C TYR A 201 2.60 12.24 2.03
N GLU A 202 3.62 12.64 2.78
CA GLU A 202 3.75 13.97 3.35
C GLU A 202 3.91 15.04 2.26
N ASP A 203 4.71 14.76 1.22
CA ASP A 203 4.89 15.68 0.08
C ASP A 203 3.59 15.80 -0.73
N MET A 204 2.88 14.69 -0.94
CA MET A 204 1.54 14.71 -1.55
C MET A 204 0.55 15.54 -0.73
N LYS A 205 0.63 15.47 0.60
CA LYS A 205 -0.25 16.27 1.48
C LYS A 205 0.09 17.75 1.48
N LYS A 206 1.36 18.08 1.35
CA LYS A 206 1.83 19.46 1.33
C LYS A 206 1.47 20.16 0.02
N ASP A 207 1.66 19.49 -1.11
CA ASP A 207 1.40 20.07 -2.44
C ASP A 207 1.03 18.98 -3.45
N LEU A 208 -0.25 18.61 -3.45
CA LEU A 208 -0.79 17.61 -4.37
C LEU A 208 -0.65 18.01 -5.85
N PRO A 209 -0.97 19.25 -6.29
CA PRO A 209 -0.76 19.67 -7.68
C PRO A 209 0.66 19.41 -8.19
N SER A 210 1.68 19.73 -7.40
CA SER A 210 3.07 19.45 -7.79
C SER A 210 3.37 17.95 -7.89
N GLN A 211 2.83 17.13 -6.99
CA GLN A 211 2.98 15.67 -7.11
C GLN A 211 2.21 15.10 -8.33
N ILE A 212 1.06 15.67 -8.68
CA ILE A 212 0.32 15.31 -9.90
C ILE A 212 1.17 15.62 -11.14
N ARG A 213 1.86 16.76 -11.21
CA ARG A 213 2.78 17.07 -12.32
C ARG A 213 3.91 16.05 -12.47
N LEU A 214 4.45 15.55 -11.35
CA LEU A 214 5.46 14.48 -11.37
C LEU A 214 4.86 13.18 -11.92
N LEU A 215 3.65 12.83 -11.46
CA LEU A 215 2.92 11.65 -11.91
C LEU A 215 2.59 11.70 -13.40
N THR A 216 2.05 12.81 -13.90
CA THR A 216 1.70 12.96 -15.32
C THR A 216 2.94 12.84 -16.21
N LYS A 217 4.04 13.50 -15.85
CA LYS A 217 5.33 13.38 -16.55
C LYS A 217 5.83 11.94 -16.56
N PHE A 218 5.83 11.26 -15.41
CA PHE A 218 6.28 9.88 -15.29
C PHE A 218 5.39 8.90 -16.08
N LEU A 219 4.08 9.13 -16.08
CA LEU A 219 3.11 8.34 -16.82
C LEU A 219 3.13 8.62 -18.33
N GLY A 220 3.75 9.72 -18.77
CA GLY A 220 3.73 10.16 -20.17
C GLY A 220 2.35 10.71 -20.58
N LYS A 221 1.65 11.31 -19.62
CA LYS A 221 0.33 11.94 -19.82
C LYS A 221 0.49 13.46 -19.87
N SER A 222 -0.29 14.10 -20.73
CA SER A 222 -0.34 15.57 -20.85
C SER A 222 -1.68 16.06 -20.33
N LEU A 223 -1.67 16.73 -19.18
CA LEU A 223 -2.86 17.36 -18.59
C LEU A 223 -2.66 18.88 -18.55
N THR A 224 -3.74 19.63 -18.70
CA THR A 224 -3.72 21.08 -18.48
C THR A 224 -3.61 21.40 -16.99
N GLU A 225 -3.10 22.59 -16.65
CA GLU A 225 -3.05 23.03 -15.25
C GLU A 225 -4.44 23.03 -14.60
N GLY A 226 -5.49 23.45 -15.32
CA GLY A 226 -6.86 23.37 -14.82
C GLY A 226 -7.34 21.95 -14.54
N MET A 227 -6.87 20.94 -15.30
CA MET A 227 -7.17 19.54 -15.02
C MET A 227 -6.38 19.04 -13.80
N ILE A 228 -5.12 19.45 -13.65
CA ILE A 228 -4.30 19.11 -12.49
C ILE A 228 -4.95 19.65 -11.21
N ASP A 229 -5.37 20.91 -11.20
CA ASP A 229 -6.04 21.54 -10.07
C ASP A 229 -7.37 20.87 -9.75
N ARG A 230 -8.14 20.51 -10.79
CA ARG A 230 -9.40 19.76 -10.62
C ARG A 230 -9.17 18.40 -9.96
N ILE A 231 -8.21 17.61 -10.46
CA ILE A 231 -7.87 16.30 -9.86
C ILE A 231 -7.41 16.50 -8.41
N ALA A 232 -6.59 17.52 -8.14
CA ALA A 232 -6.13 17.81 -6.78
C ALA A 232 -7.32 18.09 -5.84
N GLN A 233 -8.31 18.87 -6.28
CA GLN A 233 -9.52 19.17 -5.52
C GLN A 233 -10.40 17.93 -5.30
N GLN A 234 -10.60 17.12 -6.35
CA GLN A 234 -11.38 15.88 -6.31
C GLN A 234 -10.72 14.81 -5.41
N CYS A 235 -9.40 14.86 -5.27
CA CYS A 235 -8.61 13.93 -4.45
C CYS A 235 -8.30 14.47 -3.05
N THR A 236 -8.95 15.56 -2.60
CA THR A 236 -8.88 15.96 -1.19
C THR A 236 -9.49 14.90 -0.28
N PHE A 237 -9.09 14.85 1.00
CA PHE A 237 -9.64 13.87 1.94
C PHE A 237 -11.16 14.00 2.06
N ASP A 238 -11.69 15.22 2.12
CA ASP A 238 -13.12 15.46 2.24
C ASP A 238 -13.88 15.07 0.96
N ALA A 239 -13.34 15.39 -0.22
CA ALA A 239 -13.95 14.96 -1.48
C ALA A 239 -14.00 13.42 -1.61
N MET A 240 -12.90 12.73 -1.28
CA MET A 240 -12.89 11.27 -1.26
C MET A 240 -13.83 10.70 -0.18
N LYS A 241 -13.89 11.32 1.00
CA LYS A 241 -14.79 10.88 2.08
C LYS A 241 -16.26 11.03 1.69
N ASN A 242 -16.61 12.07 0.94
CA ASN A 242 -17.96 12.23 0.38
C ASN A 242 -18.29 11.12 -0.64
N ASN A 243 -17.28 10.54 -1.28
CA ASN A 243 -17.39 9.36 -2.14
C ASN A 243 -16.93 8.07 -1.42
N SER A 244 -17.19 7.95 -0.11
CA SER A 244 -16.67 6.84 0.72
C SER A 244 -17.08 5.45 0.22
N SER A 245 -18.24 5.35 -0.45
CA SER A 245 -18.74 4.13 -1.12
C SER A 245 -17.91 3.69 -2.33
N ALA A 246 -16.83 4.38 -2.70
CA ALA A 246 -15.87 3.91 -3.69
C ALA A 246 -14.57 3.35 -3.06
N TYR A 247 -14.35 3.54 -1.75
CA TYR A 247 -13.07 3.27 -1.06
C TYR A 247 -13.16 2.16 0.00
N TRP A 248 -13.78 1.07 -0.41
CA TRP A 248 -13.88 -0.18 0.32
C TRP A 248 -13.51 -1.33 -0.62
N MET A 249 -13.52 -2.55 -0.11
CA MET A 249 -13.26 -3.76 -0.89
C MET A 249 -14.26 -4.82 -0.51
N MET A 250 -14.86 -5.47 -1.51
CA MET A 250 -15.75 -6.60 -1.30
C MET A 250 -14.93 -7.88 -1.22
N THR A 251 -15.24 -8.72 -0.25
CA THR A 251 -14.90 -10.14 -0.31
C THR A 251 -16.20 -10.93 -0.38
N ARG A 252 -16.17 -12.19 -0.83
CA ARG A 252 -17.37 -13.05 -0.77
C ARG A 252 -17.89 -13.26 0.65
N ASP A 253 -17.07 -13.00 1.67
CA ASP A 253 -17.41 -13.13 3.09
C ASP A 253 -17.89 -11.80 3.72
N GLY A 254 -18.04 -10.73 2.92
CA GLY A 254 -18.56 -9.44 3.34
C GLY A 254 -17.70 -8.25 2.90
N GLU A 255 -18.17 -7.05 3.24
CA GLU A 255 -17.47 -5.79 2.97
C GLU A 255 -16.31 -5.58 3.95
N LEU A 256 -15.14 -5.24 3.42
CA LEU A 256 -14.04 -4.77 4.25
C LEU A 256 -14.29 -3.35 4.75
N PRO A 257 -13.74 -2.98 5.92
CA PRO A 257 -13.88 -1.64 6.45
C PRO A 257 -13.40 -0.57 5.47
N ASN A 258 -14.07 0.59 5.48
CA ASN A 258 -13.64 1.74 4.69
C ASN A 258 -12.17 2.09 4.95
N PHE A 259 -11.40 2.31 3.88
CA PHE A 259 -9.97 2.54 3.97
C PHE A 259 -9.59 3.94 4.46
N LEU A 260 -10.51 4.92 4.35
CA LEU A 260 -10.33 6.30 4.76
C LEU A 260 -10.58 6.45 6.28
N ARG A 261 -9.69 7.16 6.98
CA ARG A 261 -9.77 7.34 8.44
C ARG A 261 -9.69 8.81 8.87
N LYS A 262 -8.48 9.38 8.88
CA LYS A 262 -8.22 10.78 9.26
C LYS A 262 -7.53 11.59 8.15
N GLY A 263 -6.67 10.96 7.34
CA GLY A 263 -5.96 11.65 6.25
C GLY A 263 -5.09 12.81 6.72
N GLN A 264 -4.34 12.63 7.80
CA GLN A 264 -3.52 13.67 8.45
C GLN A 264 -2.08 13.19 8.66
N ILE A 265 -1.17 14.14 8.85
CA ILE A 265 0.22 13.93 9.31
C ILE A 265 0.24 14.25 10.81
N GLY A 266 0.97 13.48 11.61
CA GLY A 266 1.13 13.73 13.04
C GLY A 266 0.04 13.11 13.93
N GLY A 267 -0.85 12.29 13.36
CA GLY A 267 -1.89 11.59 14.12
C GLY A 267 -1.34 10.51 15.06
N TRP A 268 -0.05 10.19 14.95
CA TRP A 268 0.68 9.33 15.85
C TRP A 268 0.85 9.90 17.26
N LYS A 269 0.80 11.23 17.43
CA LYS A 269 0.95 11.89 18.74
C LYS A 269 -0.11 11.42 19.77
N ASP A 270 -1.28 11.00 19.30
CA ASP A 270 -2.38 10.47 20.15
C ASP A 270 -2.09 9.07 20.73
N TYR A 271 -1.08 8.35 20.21
CA TYR A 271 -0.83 6.93 20.51
C TYR A 271 0.53 6.68 21.16
N PHE A 272 1.50 7.57 20.97
CA PHE A 272 2.88 7.33 21.34
C PHE A 272 3.23 7.91 22.71
N THR A 273 3.80 7.06 23.56
CA THR A 273 4.51 7.51 24.76
C THR A 273 5.93 7.97 24.40
N PRO A 274 6.58 8.83 25.22
CA PRO A 274 7.97 9.23 25.00
C PRO A 274 8.93 8.04 24.86
N GLN A 275 8.73 6.97 25.64
CA GLN A 275 9.54 5.76 25.59
C GLN A 275 9.38 5.02 24.27
N LEU A 276 8.16 4.95 23.72
CA LEU A 276 7.91 4.30 22.44
C LEU A 276 8.49 5.13 21.28
N ILE A 277 8.46 6.46 21.36
CA ILE A 277 9.10 7.37 20.39
C ILE A 277 10.59 7.07 20.32
N GLN A 278 11.29 7.09 21.47
CA GLN A 278 12.73 6.79 21.55
C GLN A 278 13.07 5.43 20.97
N ARG A 279 12.21 4.43 21.21
CA ARG A 279 12.39 3.09 20.65
C ARG A 279 12.23 3.08 19.12
N PHE A 280 11.24 3.79 18.57
CA PHE A 280 11.06 3.95 17.13
C PHE A 280 12.24 4.68 16.47
N GLU A 281 12.73 5.75 17.09
CA GLU A 281 13.93 6.46 16.63
C GLU A 281 15.12 5.50 16.54
N LYS A 282 15.37 4.76 17.62
CA LYS A 282 16.51 3.85 17.72
C LYS A 282 16.42 2.61 16.84
N GLU A 283 15.24 2.01 16.67
CA GLU A 283 15.08 0.70 16.04
C GLU A 283 14.46 0.73 14.64
N VAL A 284 13.77 1.82 14.27
CA VAL A 284 13.08 1.96 12.98
C VAL A 284 13.72 3.07 12.14
N LEU A 285 13.80 4.30 12.68
CA LEU A 285 14.31 5.45 11.92
C LEU A 285 15.82 5.37 11.70
N SER A 286 16.61 4.94 12.69
CA SER A 286 18.07 4.76 12.55
C SER A 286 18.46 3.82 11.40
N ARG A 287 17.56 2.92 10.98
CA ARG A 287 17.80 2.04 9.83
C ARG A 287 17.89 2.80 8.51
N LEU A 288 17.39 4.03 8.46
CA LEU A 288 17.46 4.92 7.31
C LEU A 288 18.77 5.72 7.28
N ASP A 289 19.57 5.69 8.35
CA ASP A 289 20.80 6.47 8.44
C ASP A 289 21.74 6.15 7.28
N GLY A 290 22.32 7.20 6.68
CA GLY A 290 23.17 7.08 5.49
C GLY A 290 22.44 6.86 4.17
N SER A 291 21.12 6.64 4.16
CA SER A 291 20.35 6.45 2.91
C SER A 291 19.96 7.76 2.20
N GLY A 292 19.99 8.89 2.93
CA GLY A 292 19.47 10.18 2.46
C GLY A 292 17.94 10.29 2.46
N LEU A 293 17.20 9.22 2.79
CA LEU A 293 15.75 9.27 2.90
C LEU A 293 15.31 9.92 4.22
N GLN A 294 14.54 10.99 4.12
CA GLN A 294 13.98 11.71 5.27
C GLN A 294 12.47 11.88 5.16
N PHE A 295 11.81 11.84 6.30
CA PHE A 295 10.36 11.99 6.43
C PHE A 295 10.04 13.23 7.26
N ASP A 296 8.98 13.94 6.86
CA ASP A 296 8.32 14.89 7.75
C ASP A 296 7.51 14.11 8.78
N LEU A 297 7.82 14.33 10.06
CA LEU A 297 7.13 13.65 11.17
C LEU A 297 5.93 14.46 11.69
N GLY A 298 5.63 15.61 11.08
CA GLY A 298 4.55 16.51 11.49
C GLY A 298 4.81 17.15 12.84
N GLN A 299 6.06 17.58 13.08
CA GLN A 299 6.43 18.29 14.31
C GLN A 299 5.71 19.63 14.41
#